data_AF-G5SXC6-F1
#
_entry.id   AF-G5SXC6-F1
#
_cell.length_a   1.000
_cell.length_b   1.000
_cell.length_c   1.000
_cell.angle_alpha   90.00
_cell.angle_beta   90.00
_cell.angle_gamma   90.00
#
_symmetry.space_group_name_H-M   'P 1'
#
loop_
_entity.id
_entity.type
_entity.pdbx_description
1 polymer ?
#
loop_
_entity_poly.entity_id
_entity_poly.type
_entity_poly.pdbx_seq_one_letter_code
_entity_poly.pdbx_strand_id
1 'polypeptide(L)' 'FSGMFQKEVAERICEREGSKTYGILSVLVQAFYEATYLFTVSEGVFNPPPKVKIMSF' A
#
# COMPACT_ATOMS: atom_id res chain seq x y z
N PHE A 1 9.80 6.15 7.51
CA PHE A 1 9.59 6.75 6.18
C PHE A 1 8.17 6.41 5.78
N SER A 2 7.37 7.37 5.33
CA SER A 2 5.96 7.14 4.95
C SER A 2 5.82 7.31 3.43
N GLY A 3 5.10 6.39 2.78
CA GLY A 3 4.92 6.37 1.34
C GLY A 3 3.44 6.30 0.94
N MET A 4 3.09 6.93 -0.18
CA MET A 4 1.77 6.79 -0.78
C MET A 4 1.83 5.87 -2.00
N PHE A 5 0.99 4.85 -2.00
CA PHE A 5 0.88 3.90 -3.09
C PHE A 5 -0.58 3.72 -3.48
N GLN A 6 -0.82 3.14 -4.66
CA GLN A 6 -2.16 2.69 -5.00
C GLN A 6 -2.61 1.63 -3.99
N LYS A 7 -3.89 1.67 -3.64
CA LYS A 7 -4.46 0.83 -2.58
C LYS A 7 -4.12 -0.65 -2.74
N GLU A 8 -4.26 -1.23 -3.94
CA GLU A 8 -3.97 -2.65 -4.18
C GLU A 8 -2.50 -3.01 -3.90
N VAL A 9 -1.56 -2.12 -4.28
CA VAL A 9 -0.13 -2.33 -4.09
C VAL A 9 0.21 -2.23 -2.61
N ALA A 10 -0.40 -1.27 -1.92
CA ALA A 10 -0.20 -1.01 -0.52
C ALA A 10 -0.78 -2.14 0.36
N GLU A 11 -1.95 -2.67 0.00
CA GLU A 11 -2.54 -3.88 0.59
C GLU A 11 -1.61 -5.08 0.39
N ARG A 12 -1.08 -5.29 -0.83
CA ARG A 12 -0.12 -6.37 -1.10
C ARG A 12 1.12 -6.28 -0.21
N ILE A 13 1.67 -5.09 -0.02
CA ILE A 13 2.86 -4.87 0.83
C ILE A 13 2.58 -5.18 2.30
N CYS A 14 1.39 -4.83 2.79
CA CYS A 14 1.01 -5.02 4.20
C CYS A 14 0.42 -6.41 4.51
N GLU A 15 0.16 -7.23 3.47
CA GLU A 15 -0.44 -8.55 3.64
C GLU A 15 0.52 -9.53 4.32
N ARG A 16 -0.02 -10.45 5.14
CA ARG A 16 0.78 -11.47 5.84
C ARG A 16 1.08 -12.68 4.96
N GLU A 17 2.12 -13.42 5.32
CA GLU A 17 2.48 -14.70 4.71
C GLU A 17 1.29 -15.67 4.68
N GLY A 18 1.19 -16.48 3.63
CA GLY A 18 0.10 -17.44 3.43
C GLY A 18 -1.17 -16.87 2.79
N SER A 19 -1.27 -15.55 2.59
CA SER A 19 -2.33 -14.94 1.79
C SER A 19 -2.07 -15.07 0.29
N LYS A 20 -3.13 -15.14 -0.53
CA LYS A 20 -3.02 -15.15 -2.01
C LYS A 20 -2.39 -13.87 -2.56
N THR A 21 -2.50 -12.78 -1.81
CA THR A 21 -2.00 -11.46 -2.21
C THR A 21 -0.54 -11.27 -1.81
N TYR A 22 0.00 -12.10 -0.91
CA TYR A 22 1.40 -12.06 -0.49
C TYR A 22 2.33 -12.45 -1.65
N GLY A 23 3.32 -11.61 -1.94
CA GLY A 23 4.23 -11.84 -3.06
C GLY A 23 5.60 -11.20 -2.85
N ILE A 24 6.37 -11.09 -3.94
CA ILE A 24 7.76 -10.60 -3.89
C ILE A 24 7.88 -9.20 -3.26
N LEU A 25 6.91 -8.31 -3.48
CA LEU A 25 6.89 -6.97 -2.88
C LEU A 25 6.67 -7.03 -1.37
N SER A 26 5.77 -7.89 -0.90
CA SER A 26 5.54 -8.14 0.52
C SER A 26 6.82 -8.61 1.19
N VAL A 27 7.49 -9.62 0.61
CA VAL A 27 8.75 -10.18 1.12
C VAL A 27 9.84 -9.11 1.18
N LEU A 28 10.08 -8.40 0.07
CA LEU A 28 11.17 -7.43 -0.01
C LEU A 28 10.94 -6.26 0.96
N VAL A 29 9.73 -5.71 1.05
CA VAL A 29 9.47 -4.58 1.95
C VAL A 29 9.51 -5.04 3.41
N GLN A 30 8.85 -6.13 3.76
CA GLN A 30 8.79 -6.64 5.13
C GLN A 30 10.15 -7.15 5.64
N ALA A 31 11.08 -7.51 4.75
CA ALA A 31 12.44 -7.89 5.13
C ALA A 31 13.29 -6.71 5.63
N PHE A 32 12.99 -5.48 5.21
CA PHE A 32 13.77 -4.29 5.58
C PHE A 32 12.99 -3.28 6.44
N TYR A 33 11.66 -3.34 6.43
CA TYR A 33 10.78 -2.37 7.09
C TYR A 33 9.53 -3.03 7.66
N GLU A 34 9.01 -2.47 8.75
CA GLU A 34 7.67 -2.80 9.24
C GLU A 34 6.64 -1.95 8.49
N ALA A 35 5.92 -2.56 7.55
CA ALA A 35 4.89 -1.89 6.76
C ALA A 35 3.52 -1.96 7.44
N THR A 36 2.90 -0.81 7.71
CA THR A 36 1.60 -0.72 8.39
C THR A 36 0.63 0.16 7.63
N TYR A 37 -0.59 -0.31 7.41
CA TYR A 37 -1.66 0.53 6.86
C TYR A 37 -1.96 1.71 7.80
N LEU A 38 -1.85 2.94 7.29
CA LEU A 38 -2.21 4.14 8.05
C LEU A 38 -3.65 4.58 7.72
N PHE A 39 -3.89 5.00 6.47
CA PHE A 39 -5.21 5.45 6.01
C PHE A 39 -5.31 5.49 4.48
N THR A 40 -6.55 5.49 3.98
CA THR A 40 -6.87 5.68 2.56
C THR A 40 -7.12 7.16 2.31
N VAL A 41 -6.51 7.70 1.26
CA VAL A 41 -6.67 9.08 0.82
C VAL A 41 -7.77 9.15 -0.24
N SER A 42 -8.70 10.09 -0.07
CA SER A 42 -9.80 10.31 -1.02
C SER A 42 -9.28 10.88 -2.35
N GLU A 43 -9.86 10.46 -3.47
CA GLU A 43 -9.46 10.94 -4.81
C GLU A 43 -9.67 12.46 -4.97
N GLY A 44 -10.64 13.03 -4.24
CA GLY A 44 -10.98 14.45 -4.29
C GLY A 44 -9.93 15.40 -3.71
N VAL A 45 -8.89 14.90 -3.04
CA VAL A 45 -7.77 15.73 -2.57
C VAL A 45 -6.64 15.86 -3.59
N PHE A 46 -6.71 15.15 -4.72
CA PHE A 46 -5.72 15.20 -5.79
C PHE A 46 -6.22 16.06 -6.96
N ASN A 47 -5.30 16.71 -7.67
CA ASN A 47 -5.61 17.49 -8.87
C ASN A 47 -4.59 17.22 -9.99
N PRO A 48 -4.99 16.60 -11.11
CA PRO A 48 -6.32 16.04 -11.39
C PRO A 48 -6.61 14.79 -10.54
N PRO A 49 -7.89 14.45 -10.29
CA PRO A 49 -8.25 13.31 -9.46
C PRO A 49 -7.81 11.99 -10.12
N PRO A 50 -7.14 11.08 -9.38
CA PRO A 50 -6.73 9.77 -9.87
C PRO A 50 -7.95 8.86 -10.02
N LYS A 51 -7.88 7.91 -10.95
CA LYS A 51 -8.95 6.91 -11.18
C LYS A 51 -8.92 5.74 -10.18
N VAL A 52 -7.96 5.76 -9.26
CA VAL A 52 -7.67 4.66 -8.34
C VAL A 52 -7.46 5.21 -6.93
N LYS A 53 -7.88 4.43 -5.94
CA LYS A 53 -7.71 4.78 -4.53
C LYS A 53 -6.24 4.77 -4.15
N ILE A 54 -5.83 5.76 -3.37
CA ILE A 54 -4.46 5.90 -2.85
C ILE A 54 -4.46 5.61 -1.35
N MET A 55 -3.41 4.97 -0.88
CA MET A 55 -3.21 4.57 0.50
C MET A 55 -1.83 5.03 0.98
N SER A 56 -1.77 5.47 2.24
CA SER A 56 -0.51 5.71 2.94
C SER A 56 -0.17 4.51 3.82
N PHE A 57 1.09 4.09 3.79
CA PHE A 57 1.67 3.13 4.73
C PHE A 57 3.03 3.61 5.26
#